data_AF-A0A977Q301-F1
#
_entry.id   AF-A0A977Q301-F1
#
_cell.length_a   1.000
_cell.length_b   1.000
_cell.length_c   1.000
_cell.angle_alpha   90.00
_cell.angle_beta   90.00
_cell.angle_gamma   90.00
#
_symmetry.space_group_name_H-M   'P 1'
#
loop_
_entity.id
_entity.type
_entity.pdbx_description
1 polymer ?
#
loop_
_entity_poly.entity_id
_entity_poly.type
_entity_poly.pdbx_seq_one_letter_code
_entity_poly.pdbx_strand_id
1 'polypeptide(L)'
;MTDNKLEIDSRTNERIEYRIPNGLIIKKSEDPTTRDLTVYDLIAHYVGLRYIGQDIYVNEAGDKYIRTKYGFESAIRYNQNIRISESDRLIDELQYKLKIANEKSDKYSEIIKVLEAKSKEQKEKLKKLTLPFQDDNESLRQEIKSLKRELTEFKQVNESVIGKLNKLVKQANERTSTVDEDKSELDWSAYKDLLDDNDE
;
A
#
# COMPACT_ATOMS: atom_id res chain seq x y z
N MET A 1 66.77 46.24 -7.87
CA MET A 1 65.56 45.38 -7.84
C MET A 1 64.85 45.70 -9.14
N THR A 2 64.74 44.85 -10.15
CA THR A 2 64.21 43.49 -10.24
C THR A 2 64.51 43.04 -11.67
N ASP A 3 65.37 42.05 -11.92
CA ASP A 3 65.46 41.46 -13.28
C ASP A 3 66.01 40.02 -13.27
N ASN A 4 66.90 39.65 -12.34
CA ASN A 4 67.49 38.30 -12.36
C ASN A 4 66.60 37.17 -11.78
N LYS A 5 65.42 37.46 -11.25
CA LYS A 5 64.49 36.41 -10.75
C LYS A 5 63.58 35.84 -11.85
N LEU A 6 63.28 36.61 -12.89
CA LEU A 6 62.38 36.17 -13.96
C LEU A 6 63.07 35.26 -15.00
N GLU A 7 64.39 35.35 -15.16
CA GLU A 7 65.14 34.44 -16.05
C GLU A 7 65.40 33.06 -15.44
N ILE A 8 65.33 32.92 -14.11
CA ILE A 8 65.53 31.63 -13.44
C ILE A 8 64.22 30.82 -13.44
N ASP A 9 63.06 31.47 -13.31
CA ASP A 9 61.75 30.80 -13.36
C ASP A 9 61.32 30.40 -14.79
N SER A 10 61.88 31.01 -15.84
CA SER A 10 61.60 30.65 -17.23
C SER A 10 62.39 29.43 -17.73
N ARG A 11 63.45 29.01 -17.01
CA ARG A 11 64.24 27.81 -17.34
C ARG A 11 63.74 26.52 -16.69
N THR A 12 62.88 26.60 -15.68
CA THR A 12 62.34 25.40 -14.98
C THR A 12 61.08 24.82 -15.60
N ASN A 13 60.48 25.49 -16.59
CA ASN A 13 59.36 24.97 -17.38
C ASN A 13 59.80 24.57 -18.80
N GLU A 14 60.99 23.96 -18.93
CA GLU A 14 61.19 23.06 -20.06
C GLU A 14 60.11 21.98 -19.95
N ARG A 15 59.10 22.10 -20.80
CA ARG A 15 58.14 21.03 -21.13
C ARG A 15 58.94 19.75 -21.28
N ILE A 16 58.92 18.90 -20.25
CA ILE A 16 59.29 17.51 -20.45
C ILE A 16 58.13 16.92 -21.22
N GLU A 17 58.15 17.09 -22.54
CA GLU A 17 57.36 16.26 -23.44
C GLU A 17 57.81 14.83 -23.17
N TYR A 18 57.04 14.08 -22.39
CA TYR A 18 57.19 12.63 -22.26
C TYR A 18 56.72 11.96 -23.56
N ARG A 19 57.25 12.40 -24.69
CA ARG A 19 57.17 11.68 -25.96
C ARG A 19 58.30 10.68 -25.91
N ILE A 20 57.96 9.40 -25.85
CA ILE A 20 58.97 8.33 -25.93
C ILE A 20 59.72 8.57 -27.24
N PRO A 21 61.04 8.86 -27.20
CA PRO A 21 61.82 9.11 -28.40
C PRO A 21 61.61 7.97 -29.39
N ASN A 22 61.45 8.27 -30.68
CA ASN A 22 61.21 7.23 -31.69
C ASN A 22 62.29 6.13 -31.66
N GLY A 23 63.52 6.46 -31.25
CA GLY A 23 64.61 5.49 -31.09
C GLY A 23 64.46 4.52 -29.90
N LEU A 24 63.52 4.76 -28.99
CA LEU A 24 63.15 3.85 -27.91
C LEU A 24 61.89 3.04 -28.22
N ILE A 25 61.30 3.21 -29.41
CA ILE A 25 60.14 2.42 -29.86
C ILE A 25 60.67 1.22 -30.65
N ILE A 26 60.37 0.02 -30.16
CA ILE A 26 60.73 -1.25 -30.80
C ILE A 26 59.69 -1.62 -31.84
N LYS A 27 58.41 -1.42 -31.52
CA LYS A 27 57.30 -1.70 -32.43
C LYS A 27 56.19 -0.68 -32.22
N LYS A 28 55.80 0.01 -33.29
CA LYS A 28 54.64 0.90 -33.27
C LYS A 28 53.36 0.09 -33.30
N SER A 29 52.38 0.54 -32.53
CA SER A 29 51.02 0.06 -32.59
C SER A 29 50.34 0.57 -33.86
N GLU A 30 49.55 -0.29 -34.50
CA GLU A 30 48.72 0.08 -35.66
C GLU A 30 47.38 0.70 -35.24
N ASP A 31 46.91 0.39 -34.03
CA ASP A 31 45.66 0.90 -33.47
C ASP A 31 45.96 1.99 -32.42
N PRO A 32 45.30 3.16 -32.49
CA PRO A 32 45.47 4.25 -31.51
C PRO A 32 45.04 3.88 -30.08
N THR A 33 44.33 2.77 -29.87
CA THR A 33 43.93 2.28 -28.54
C THR A 33 44.96 1.34 -27.91
N THR A 34 45.87 0.77 -28.72
CA THR A 34 47.00 -0.03 -28.26
C THR A 34 48.27 0.79 -28.22
N ARG A 35 49.09 0.58 -27.19
CA ARG A 35 50.35 1.30 -26.99
C ARG A 35 51.48 0.72 -27.83
N ASP A 36 52.46 1.56 -28.14
CA ASP A 36 53.73 1.14 -28.73
C ASP A 36 54.51 0.22 -27.77
N LEU A 37 55.22 -0.76 -28.34
CA LEU A 37 56.21 -1.55 -27.62
C LEU A 37 57.53 -0.78 -27.59
N THR A 38 58.08 -0.58 -26.40
CA THR A 38 59.22 0.31 -26.17
C THR A 38 60.35 -0.39 -25.43
N VAL A 39 61.55 0.20 -25.45
CA VAL A 39 62.70 -0.31 -24.68
C VAL A 39 62.38 -0.41 -23.18
N TYR A 40 61.49 0.43 -22.66
CA TYR A 40 61.01 0.33 -21.28
C TYR A 40 60.23 -0.96 -21.01
N ASP A 41 59.57 -1.54 -22.02
CA ASP A 41 58.92 -2.85 -21.90
C ASP A 41 59.93 -3.97 -21.77
N LEU A 42 61.02 -3.92 -22.54
CA LEU A 42 62.12 -4.86 -22.43
C LEU A 42 62.81 -4.74 -21.07
N ILE A 43 63.09 -3.52 -20.62
CA ILE A 43 63.69 -3.26 -19.30
C ILE A 43 62.76 -3.78 -18.21
N ALA A 44 61.47 -3.43 -18.25
CA ALA A 44 60.48 -3.90 -17.30
C ALA A 44 60.42 -5.44 -17.27
N HIS A 45 60.39 -6.08 -18.44
CA HIS A 45 60.41 -7.53 -18.54
C HIS A 45 61.67 -8.14 -17.91
N TYR A 46 62.85 -7.56 -18.19
CA TYR A 46 64.13 -8.02 -17.66
C TYR A 46 64.22 -7.89 -16.14
N VAL A 47 63.68 -6.80 -15.56
CA VAL A 47 63.63 -6.62 -14.10
C VAL A 47 62.43 -7.34 -13.43
N GLY A 48 61.69 -8.18 -14.17
CA GLY A 48 60.59 -8.99 -13.64
C GLY A 48 59.29 -8.23 -13.37
N LEU A 49 59.13 -7.04 -13.96
CA LEU A 49 57.90 -6.26 -13.91
C LEU A 49 57.00 -6.61 -15.10
N ARG A 50 55.69 -6.66 -14.87
CA ARG A 50 54.66 -6.79 -15.89
C ARG A 50 53.88 -5.50 -16.08
N TYR A 51 53.36 -5.32 -17.29
CA TYR A 51 52.42 -4.25 -17.61
C TYR A 51 51.16 -4.35 -16.76
N ILE A 52 50.78 -3.25 -16.11
CA ILE A 52 49.57 -3.15 -15.26
C ILE A 52 48.49 -2.32 -15.94
N GLY A 53 48.87 -1.30 -16.71
CA GLY A 53 47.91 -0.37 -17.31
C GLY A 53 48.58 0.86 -17.90
N GLN A 54 47.75 1.75 -18.42
CA GLN A 54 48.17 3.02 -19.01
C GLN A 54 47.25 4.14 -18.52
N ASP A 55 47.84 5.29 -18.23
CA ASP A 55 47.09 6.52 -17.96
C ASP A 55 47.30 7.47 -19.14
N ILE A 56 46.23 8.10 -19.60
CA ILE A 56 46.27 9.14 -20.62
C ILE A 56 46.14 10.48 -19.92
N TYR A 57 47.13 11.33 -20.10
CA TYR A 57 47.13 12.70 -19.60
C TYR A 57 46.94 13.67 -20.75
N VAL A 58 46.20 14.74 -20.51
CA VAL A 58 46.01 15.84 -21.46
C VAL A 58 46.68 17.06 -20.85
N ASN A 59 47.62 17.68 -21.57
CA ASN A 59 48.23 18.93 -21.11
C ASN A 59 47.27 20.12 -21.33
N GLU A 60 47.62 21.29 -20.80
CA GLU A 60 46.82 22.52 -20.94
C GLU A 60 46.67 22.99 -22.40
N ALA A 61 47.54 22.55 -23.31
CA ALA A 61 47.45 22.81 -24.74
C ALA A 61 46.59 21.79 -25.51
N GLY A 62 46.05 20.76 -24.83
CA GLY A 62 45.23 19.71 -25.42
C GLY A 62 46.00 18.50 -25.96
N ASP A 63 47.34 18.47 -25.85
CA ASP A 63 48.14 17.33 -26.28
C ASP A 63 48.00 16.17 -25.30
N LYS A 64 47.82 14.97 -25.86
CA LYS A 64 47.70 13.73 -25.10
C LYS A 64 49.06 13.05 -24.96
N TYR A 65 49.41 12.62 -23.75
CA TYR A 65 50.56 11.74 -23.53
C TYR A 65 50.16 10.52 -22.68
N ILE A 66 50.82 9.39 -22.95
CA ILE A 66 50.50 8.09 -22.36
C ILE A 66 51.61 7.71 -21.39
N ARG A 67 51.25 7.43 -20.13
CA ARG A 67 52.16 6.86 -19.15
C ARG A 67 51.86 5.38 -18.93
N THR A 68 52.84 4.54 -19.21
CA THR A 68 52.75 3.09 -18.97
C THR A 68 53.13 2.76 -17.52
N LYS A 69 52.34 1.92 -16.86
CA LYS A 69 52.58 1.45 -15.49
C LYS A 69 53.01 -0.02 -15.49
N TYR A 70 54.03 -0.33 -14.69
CA TYR A 70 54.54 -1.68 -14.47
C TYR A 70 54.51 -2.07 -13.00
N GLY A 71 54.45 -3.35 -12.69
CA GLY A 71 54.63 -3.87 -11.32
C GLY A 71 54.88 -5.37 -11.28
N PHE A 72 55.27 -5.88 -10.10
CA PHE A 72 55.65 -7.28 -9.93
C PHE A 72 54.44 -8.21 -10.02
N GLU A 73 54.56 -9.25 -10.83
CA GLU A 73 53.46 -10.19 -11.06
C GLU A 73 53.00 -10.91 -9.79
N SER A 74 53.90 -11.23 -8.88
CA SER A 74 53.58 -11.85 -7.59
C SER A 74 52.66 -10.98 -6.74
N ALA A 75 52.93 -9.68 -6.66
CA ALA A 75 52.11 -8.72 -5.92
C ALA A 75 50.74 -8.49 -6.58
N ILE A 76 50.68 -8.47 -7.92
CA ILE A 76 49.43 -8.33 -8.67
C ILE A 76 48.52 -9.54 -8.42
N ARG A 77 49.05 -10.76 -8.59
CA ARG A 77 48.30 -12.00 -8.37
C ARG A 77 47.84 -12.14 -6.92
N TYR A 78 48.71 -11.79 -5.96
CA TYR A 78 48.35 -11.81 -4.54
C TYR A 78 47.17 -10.89 -4.22
N ASN A 79 47.20 -9.64 -4.70
CA ASN A 79 46.10 -8.69 -4.50
C ASN A 79 44.80 -9.11 -5.20
N GLN A 80 44.89 -9.71 -6.39
CA GLN A 80 43.73 -10.28 -7.08
C GLN A 80 43.13 -11.43 -6.28
N ASN A 81 43.95 -12.34 -5.75
CA ASN A 81 43.49 -13.47 -4.95
C ASN A 81 42.83 -13.01 -3.63
N ILE A 82 43.36 -11.97 -2.97
CA ILE A 82 42.70 -11.38 -1.79
C ILE A 82 41.31 -10.86 -2.15
N ARG A 83 41.19 -10.07 -3.23
CA ARG A 83 39.90 -9.52 -3.67
C ARG A 83 38.88 -10.58 -4.04
N ILE A 84 39.32 -11.66 -4.70
CA ILE A 84 38.47 -12.81 -5.04
C ILE A 84 38.00 -13.49 -3.75
N SER A 85 38.92 -13.77 -2.81
CA SER A 85 38.57 -14.40 -1.53
C SER A 85 37.62 -13.55 -0.68
N GLU A 86 37.79 -12.22 -0.66
CA GLU A 86 36.87 -11.30 0.01
C GLU A 86 35.48 -11.28 -0.66
N SER A 87 35.45 -11.33 -1.99
CA SER A 87 34.20 -11.40 -2.76
C SER A 87 33.48 -12.72 -2.51
N ASP A 88 34.18 -13.85 -2.52
CA ASP A 88 33.60 -15.18 -2.26
C ASP A 88 33.00 -15.24 -0.86
N ARG A 89 33.70 -14.71 0.15
CA ARG A 89 33.19 -14.61 1.52
C ARG A 89 31.91 -13.77 1.60
N LEU A 90 31.85 -12.65 0.86
CA LEU A 90 30.66 -11.81 0.82
C LEU A 90 29.49 -12.52 0.12
N ILE A 91 29.77 -13.26 -0.95
CA ILE A 91 28.78 -14.07 -1.67
C ILE A 91 28.17 -15.11 -0.72
N ASP A 92 29.01 -15.85 0.02
CA ASP A 92 28.54 -16.86 0.97
C ASP A 92 27.66 -16.25 2.08
N GLU A 93 28.06 -15.09 2.62
CA GLU A 93 27.27 -14.39 3.63
C GLU A 93 25.90 -13.94 3.08
N LEU A 94 25.87 -13.42 1.86
CA LEU A 94 24.63 -13.00 1.20
C LEU A 94 23.73 -14.19 0.88
N GLN A 95 24.28 -15.31 0.41
CA GLN A 95 23.54 -16.54 0.16
C GLN A 95 22.92 -17.08 1.45
N TYR A 96 23.66 -17.07 2.55
CA TYR A 96 23.13 -17.48 3.86
C TYR A 96 21.98 -16.58 4.33
N LYS A 97 22.13 -15.25 4.21
CA LYS A 97 21.05 -14.30 4.54
C LYS A 97 19.82 -14.49 3.66
N LEU A 98 20.02 -14.73 2.36
CA LEU A 98 18.93 -15.01 1.42
C LEU A 98 18.16 -16.26 1.82
N LYS A 99 18.86 -17.33 2.21
CA LYS A 99 18.23 -18.57 2.69
C LYS A 99 17.33 -18.32 3.89
N ILE A 100 17.83 -17.59 4.90
CA ILE A 100 17.03 -17.23 6.09
C ILE A 100 15.82 -16.38 5.72
N ALA A 101 15.97 -15.42 4.80
CA ALA A 101 14.88 -14.57 4.35
C ALA A 101 13.77 -15.38 3.67
N ASN A 102 14.13 -16.33 2.80
CA ASN A 102 13.18 -17.21 2.15
C ASN A 102 12.44 -18.11 3.15
N GLU A 103 13.14 -18.74 4.09
CA GLU A 103 12.52 -19.56 5.13
C GLU A 103 11.53 -18.75 5.99
N LYS A 104 11.82 -17.48 6.29
CA LYS A 104 10.89 -16.59 6.99
C LYS A 104 9.69 -16.22 6.12
N SER A 105 9.93 -15.91 4.85
CA SER A 105 8.87 -15.59 3.88
C SER A 105 7.86 -16.72 3.76
N ASP A 106 8.34 -17.96 3.64
CA ASP A 106 7.48 -19.15 3.52
C ASP A 106 6.63 -19.35 4.78
N LYS A 107 7.24 -19.24 5.96
CA LYS A 107 6.53 -19.30 7.25
C LYS A 107 5.43 -18.24 7.35
N TYR A 108 5.73 -16.99 6.97
CA TYR A 108 4.71 -15.93 7.00
C TYR A 108 3.61 -16.17 5.96
N SER A 109 3.94 -16.69 4.78
CA SER A 109 2.95 -17.05 3.76
C SER A 109 1.96 -18.11 4.28
N GLU A 110 2.45 -19.14 4.98
CA GLU A 110 1.61 -20.16 5.60
C GLU A 110 0.70 -19.57 6.69
N ILE A 111 1.25 -18.72 7.56
CA ILE A 111 0.47 -18.05 8.61
C ILE A 111 -0.65 -17.20 7.99
N ILE A 112 -0.35 -16.43 6.94
CA ILE A 112 -1.35 -15.60 6.26
C ILE A 112 -2.47 -16.47 5.67
N LYS A 113 -2.14 -17.58 5.00
CA LYS A 113 -3.15 -18.51 4.46
C LYS A 113 -4.08 -19.05 5.54
N VAL A 114 -3.52 -19.43 6.70
CA VAL A 114 -4.32 -19.93 7.84
C VAL A 114 -5.21 -18.83 8.41
N LEU A 115 -4.70 -17.60 8.54
CA LEU A 115 -5.49 -16.46 9.04
C LEU A 115 -6.60 -16.05 8.07
N GLU A 116 -6.34 -16.06 6.77
CA GLU A 116 -7.36 -15.80 5.74
C GLU A 116 -8.47 -16.86 5.77
N ALA A 117 -8.12 -18.14 5.90
CA ALA A 117 -9.09 -19.21 6.03
C ALA A 117 -9.96 -19.04 7.29
N LYS A 118 -9.34 -18.76 8.45
CA LYS A 118 -10.07 -18.46 9.70
C LYS A 118 -10.97 -17.24 9.58
N SER A 119 -10.49 -16.17 8.92
CA SER A 119 -11.26 -14.95 8.71
C SER A 119 -12.50 -15.20 7.84
N LYS A 120 -12.35 -15.97 6.74
CA LYS A 120 -13.48 -16.39 5.90
C LYS A 120 -14.49 -17.22 6.68
N GLU A 121 -14.03 -18.19 7.46
CA GLU A 121 -14.91 -19.02 8.30
C GLU A 121 -15.67 -18.19 9.34
N GLN A 122 -14.99 -17.26 10.01
CA GLN A 122 -15.64 -16.34 10.96
C GLN A 122 -16.68 -15.46 10.29
N LYS A 123 -16.37 -14.92 9.10
CA LYS A 123 -17.31 -14.09 8.32
C LYS A 123 -18.56 -14.87 7.93
N GLU A 124 -18.41 -16.14 7.52
CA GLU A 124 -19.55 -17.00 7.21
C GLU A 124 -20.39 -17.33 8.45
N LYS A 125 -19.75 -17.62 9.59
CA LYS A 125 -20.45 -17.86 10.87
C LYS A 125 -21.24 -16.62 11.31
N LEU A 126 -20.63 -15.44 11.25
CA LEU A 126 -21.29 -14.17 11.54
C LEU A 126 -22.47 -13.95 10.61
N LYS A 127 -22.30 -14.17 9.30
CA LYS A 127 -23.40 -14.02 8.33
C LYS A 127 -24.57 -14.95 8.65
N LYS A 128 -24.30 -16.22 8.99
CA LYS A 128 -25.33 -17.20 9.39
C LYS A 128 -26.05 -16.79 10.67
N LEU A 129 -25.36 -16.17 11.63
CA LEU A 129 -25.96 -15.67 12.86
C LEU A 129 -26.78 -14.41 12.63
N THR A 130 -26.32 -13.48 11.77
CA THR A 130 -26.99 -12.18 11.59
C THR A 130 -28.18 -12.22 10.63
N LEU A 131 -28.19 -13.13 9.65
CA LEU A 131 -29.28 -13.22 8.66
C LEU A 131 -30.66 -13.43 9.32
N PRO A 132 -30.84 -14.41 10.24
CA PRO A 132 -32.13 -14.64 10.88
C PRO A 132 -32.64 -13.43 11.65
N PHE A 133 -31.74 -12.73 12.36
CA PHE A 133 -32.12 -11.51 13.10
C PHE A 133 -32.51 -10.33 12.19
N GLN A 134 -32.07 -10.31 10.93
CA GLN A 134 -32.50 -9.32 9.96
C GLN A 134 -33.91 -9.65 9.48
N ASP A 135 -34.18 -10.91 9.15
CA ASP A 135 -35.49 -11.39 8.70
C ASP A 135 -36.54 -11.22 9.82
N ASP A 136 -36.21 -11.61 11.05
CA ASP A 136 -37.08 -11.44 12.22
C ASP A 136 -37.40 -9.97 12.50
N ASN A 137 -36.41 -9.08 12.38
CA ASN A 137 -36.63 -7.64 12.53
C ASN A 137 -37.55 -7.09 11.43
N GLU A 138 -37.42 -7.58 10.21
CA GLU A 138 -38.28 -7.15 9.11
C GLU A 138 -39.71 -7.64 9.31
N SER A 139 -39.90 -8.88 9.75
CA SER A 139 -41.20 -9.42 10.15
C SER A 139 -41.83 -8.59 11.27
N LEU A 140 -41.10 -8.31 12.35
CA LEU A 140 -41.57 -7.48 13.46
C LEU A 140 -41.93 -6.06 13.00
N ARG A 141 -41.18 -5.48 12.05
CA ARG A 141 -41.51 -4.16 11.46
C ARG A 141 -42.81 -4.20 10.67
N GLN A 142 -43.08 -5.28 9.94
CA GLN A 142 -44.34 -5.45 9.22
C GLN A 142 -45.51 -5.61 10.18
N GLU A 143 -45.35 -6.39 11.24
CA GLU A 143 -46.36 -6.57 12.29
C GLU A 143 -46.65 -5.27 13.06
N ILE A 144 -45.62 -4.50 13.43
CA ILE A 144 -45.80 -3.17 14.02
C ILE A 144 -46.58 -2.24 13.07
N LYS A 145 -46.37 -2.37 11.75
CA LYS A 145 -47.07 -1.57 10.75
C LYS A 145 -48.54 -1.97 10.61
N SER A 146 -48.87 -3.27 10.65
CA SER A 146 -50.27 -3.73 10.63
C SER A 146 -50.99 -3.30 11.90
N LEU A 147 -50.40 -3.53 13.08
CA LEU A 147 -50.97 -3.12 14.37
C LEU A 147 -51.20 -1.60 14.44
N LYS A 148 -50.29 -0.80 13.88
CA LYS A 148 -50.50 0.65 13.78
C LYS A 148 -51.71 1.03 12.91
N ARG A 149 -51.96 0.30 11.82
CA ARG A 149 -53.12 0.53 10.95
C ARG A 149 -54.42 0.14 11.64
N GLU A 150 -54.47 -1.03 12.25
CA GLU A 150 -55.63 -1.48 13.02
C GLU A 150 -55.95 -0.51 14.15
N LEU A 151 -54.93 -0.02 14.86
CA LEU A 151 -55.12 0.97 15.92
C LEU A 151 -55.67 2.31 15.38
N THR A 152 -55.26 2.74 14.18
CA THR A 152 -55.84 3.93 13.55
C THR A 152 -57.30 3.74 13.13
N GLU A 153 -57.64 2.56 12.61
CA GLU A 153 -59.02 2.21 12.23
C GLU A 153 -59.92 2.15 13.46
N PHE A 154 -59.46 1.48 14.53
CA PHE A 154 -60.17 1.45 15.81
C PHE A 154 -60.42 2.85 16.37
N LYS A 155 -59.42 3.75 16.32
CA LYS A 155 -59.60 5.14 16.76
C LYS A 155 -60.66 5.86 15.95
N GLN A 156 -60.65 5.72 14.62
CA GLN A 156 -61.66 6.34 13.75
C GLN A 156 -63.07 5.81 14.02
N VAL A 157 -63.22 4.49 14.19
CA VAL A 157 -64.50 3.87 14.55
C VAL A 157 -64.97 4.39 15.90
N ASN A 158 -64.08 4.45 16.89
CA ASN A 158 -64.43 4.92 18.23
C ASN A 158 -64.86 6.40 18.22
N GLU A 159 -64.15 7.27 17.49
CA GLU A 159 -64.54 8.67 17.27
C GLU A 159 -65.93 8.78 16.59
N SER A 160 -66.20 7.91 15.61
CA SER A 160 -67.51 7.85 14.94
C SER A 160 -68.64 7.43 15.89
N VAL A 161 -68.41 6.40 16.71
CA VAL A 161 -69.37 5.90 17.70
C VAL A 161 -69.64 6.97 18.77
N ILE A 162 -68.60 7.60 19.31
CA ILE A 162 -68.73 8.72 20.24
C ILE A 162 -69.53 9.86 19.61
N GLY A 163 -69.27 10.18 18.34
CA GLY A 163 -70.03 11.18 17.59
C GLY A 163 -71.52 10.84 17.43
N LYS A 164 -71.85 9.57 17.15
CA LYS A 164 -73.23 9.07 17.07
C LYS A 164 -73.93 9.12 18.43
N LEU A 165 -73.27 8.66 19.49
CA LEU A 165 -73.77 8.72 20.87
C LEU A 165 -74.08 10.16 21.28
N ASN A 166 -73.16 11.08 21.03
CA ASN A 166 -73.38 12.50 21.34
C ASN A 166 -74.59 13.10 20.61
N LYS A 167 -74.83 12.69 19.35
CA LYS A 167 -76.03 13.11 18.60
C LYS A 167 -77.31 12.53 19.20
N LEU A 168 -77.30 11.25 19.56
CA LEU A 168 -78.44 10.58 20.19
C LEU A 168 -78.77 11.21 21.56
N VAL A 169 -77.76 11.50 22.38
CA VAL A 169 -77.95 12.20 23.66
C VAL A 169 -78.56 13.59 23.46
N LYS A 170 -78.10 14.36 22.46
CA LYS A 170 -78.72 15.65 22.13
C LYS A 170 -80.18 15.50 21.69
N GLN A 171 -80.47 14.56 20.80
CA GLN A 171 -81.85 14.31 20.33
C GLN A 171 -82.76 13.83 21.47
N ALA A 172 -82.26 13.00 22.37
CA ALA A 172 -83.00 12.56 23.56
C ALA A 172 -83.28 13.75 24.49
N ASN A 173 -82.28 14.60 24.75
CA ASN A 173 -82.45 15.80 25.57
C ASN A 173 -83.41 16.83 24.95
N GLU A 174 -83.36 17.02 23.63
CA GLU A 174 -84.29 17.87 22.88
C GLU A 174 -85.73 17.34 22.97
N ARG A 175 -85.92 16.01 22.81
CA ARG A 175 -87.22 15.36 23.00
C ARG A 175 -87.76 15.51 24.42
N THR A 176 -86.91 15.37 25.44
CA THR A 176 -87.34 15.60 26.83
C THR A 176 -87.65 17.07 27.12
N SER A 177 -87.00 18.03 26.44
CA SER A 177 -87.32 19.46 26.59
C SER A 177 -88.62 19.88 25.89
N THR A 178 -89.10 19.09 24.92
CA THR A 178 -90.40 19.29 24.28
C THR A 178 -91.54 18.51 24.94
N VAL A 179 -91.25 17.69 25.97
CA VAL A 179 -92.23 16.83 26.66
C VAL A 179 -92.73 17.44 27.98
N ASP A 180 -92.30 18.66 28.34
CA ASP A 180 -92.91 19.40 29.46
C ASP A 180 -94.20 20.17 29.08
N GLU A 181 -94.73 19.98 27.87
CA GLU A 181 -96.09 20.40 27.49
C GLU A 181 -96.84 19.29 26.74
N ASP A 182 -97.03 18.13 27.37
CA ASP A 182 -98.34 17.43 27.43
C ASP A 182 -98.19 15.97 27.93
N LYS A 183 -99.06 15.60 28.87
CA LYS A 183 -99.16 14.27 29.47
C LYS A 183 -99.36 13.17 28.41
N SER A 184 -98.56 12.11 28.46
CA SER A 184 -99.05 10.75 28.19
C SER A 184 -98.14 9.68 28.80
N GLU A 185 -98.76 8.61 29.27
CA GLU A 185 -98.15 7.47 29.97
C GLU A 185 -97.15 6.74 29.06
N LEU A 186 -95.96 6.42 29.60
CA LEU A 186 -94.99 5.56 28.94
C LEU A 186 -95.51 4.12 28.89
N ASP A 187 -95.80 3.64 27.67
CA ASP A 187 -95.98 2.22 27.37
C ASP A 187 -94.61 1.52 27.30
N TRP A 188 -94.32 0.70 28.32
CA TRP A 188 -93.08 -0.06 28.45
C TRP A 188 -93.05 -1.35 27.61
N SER A 189 -94.11 -1.64 26.84
CA SER A 189 -94.19 -2.87 26.03
C SER A 189 -93.18 -2.91 24.88
N ALA A 190 -92.67 -1.76 24.41
CA ALA A 190 -91.73 -1.69 23.28
C ALA A 190 -90.26 -1.98 23.64
N TYR A 191 -89.90 -2.09 24.93
CA TYR A 191 -88.52 -2.30 25.37
C TYR A 191 -88.23 -3.69 25.92
N LYS A 192 -89.23 -4.58 25.93
CA LYS A 192 -89.09 -5.93 26.48
C LYS A 192 -88.27 -6.86 25.58
N ASP A 193 -88.33 -6.66 24.26
CA ASP A 193 -87.63 -7.51 23.28
C ASP A 193 -86.12 -7.18 23.16
N LEU A 194 -85.63 -6.13 23.84
CA LEU A 194 -84.22 -5.73 23.80
C LEU A 194 -83.40 -6.22 25.00
N LEU A 195 -84.02 -6.95 25.94
CA LEU A 195 -83.38 -7.42 27.17
C LEU A 195 -83.25 -8.96 27.27
N ASP A 196 -83.77 -9.72 26.31
CA ASP A 196 -83.79 -11.20 26.40
C ASP A 196 -82.75 -11.94 25.55
N ASP A 197 -81.95 -11.26 24.72
CA ASP A 197 -80.90 -11.91 23.93
C ASP A 197 -79.50 -11.39 24.31
N ASN A 198 -78.93 -11.90 25.41
CA ASN A 198 -77.47 -12.06 25.61
C ASN A 198 -77.12 -12.74 26.95
N ASP A 199 -77.76 -13.86 27.27
CA ASP A 199 -77.18 -14.89 28.15
C ASP A 199 -77.07 -16.19 27.32
N GLU A 200 -75.98 -16.33 26.56
CA GLU A 200 -75.23 -17.58 26.29
C GLU A 200 -73.97 -17.33 25.44
#